data_AF-A0A3D4UFM4-F1
#
_entry.id   AF-A0A3D4UFM4-F1
#
_cell.length_a   1.000
_cell.length_b   1.000
_cell.length_c   1.000
_cell.angle_alpha   90.00
_cell.angle_beta   90.00
_cell.angle_gamma   90.00
#
_symmetry.space_group_name_H-M   'P 1'
#
loop_
_entity.id
_entity.type
_entity.pdbx_description
1 polymer ?
#
loop_
_entity_poly.entity_id
_entity_poly.type
_entity_poly.pdbx_seq_one_letter_code
_entity_poly.pdbx_strand_id
1 'polypeptide(L)'
;MYGSLDISTSGMVAQRTRMQVIAANIANMNSLENTKGEYDPYRRRAAMLQPAGNPDQPQGVMVGAIDIEQDALRREYRPGHKFADADGYVMVPDIDSTTEWVNGLQAS
;
A
#
# COMPACT_ATOMS: atom_id res chain seq x y z
N MET A 1 26.06 -17.25 17.29
CA MET A 1 25.58 -16.13 18.11
C MET A 1 25.42 -14.89 17.22
N TYR A 2 24.42 -14.91 16.32
CA TYR A 2 24.12 -13.81 15.38
C TYR A 2 22.63 -13.39 15.38
N GLY A 3 21.78 -14.08 16.15
CA GLY A 3 20.32 -13.93 16.06
C GLY A 3 19.77 -12.53 16.36
N SER A 4 20.33 -11.76 17.29
CA SER A 4 19.82 -10.41 17.58
C SER A 4 20.10 -9.41 16.46
N LEU A 5 21.24 -9.55 15.78
CA LEU A 5 21.61 -8.73 14.62
C LEU A 5 20.74 -9.10 13.41
N ASP A 6 20.51 -10.40 13.21
CA ASP A 6 19.65 -10.92 12.13
C ASP A 6 18.18 -10.51 12.33
N ILE A 7 17.67 -10.53 13.58
CA ILE A 7 16.34 -10.02 13.91
C ILE A 7 16.24 -8.52 13.61
N SER A 8 17.23 -7.73 14.02
CA SER A 8 17.24 -6.28 13.80
C SER A 8 17.31 -5.91 12.31
N THR A 9 18.13 -6.64 11.53
CA THR A 9 18.24 -6.44 10.08
C THR A 9 16.97 -6.86 9.35
N SER A 10 16.35 -7.99 9.73
CA SER A 10 15.08 -8.43 9.16
C SER A 10 13.94 -7.44 9.42
N GLY A 11 13.87 -6.88 10.64
CA GLY A 11 12.94 -5.81 11.00
C GLY A 11 13.13 -4.57 10.14
N MET A 12 14.38 -4.13 9.94
CA MET A 12 14.68 -2.97 9.09
C MET A 12 14.31 -3.20 7.62
N VAL A 13 14.54 -4.40 7.09
CA VAL A 13 14.16 -4.76 5.72
C VAL A 13 12.65 -4.79 5.55
N ALA A 14 11.94 -5.45 6.46
CA ALA A 14 10.47 -5.47 6.48
C ALA A 14 9.90 -4.05 6.53
N GLN A 15 10.50 -3.20 7.36
CA GLN A 15 10.06 -1.83 7.56
C GLN A 15 10.34 -0.94 6.34
N ARG A 16 11.49 -1.13 5.68
CA ARG A 16 11.78 -0.50 4.38
C ARG A 16 10.74 -0.85 3.34
N THR A 17 10.32 -2.12 3.26
CA THR A 17 9.29 -2.53 2.29
C THR A 17 7.93 -1.91 2.61
N ARG A 18 7.54 -1.83 3.89
CA ARG A 18 6.31 -1.14 4.29
C ARG A 18 6.33 0.33 3.87
N MET A 19 7.45 1.02 4.07
CA MET A 19 7.63 2.41 3.60
C MET A 19 7.56 2.54 2.08
N GLN A 20 8.12 1.59 1.32
CA GLN A 20 8.02 1.58 -0.14
C GLN A 20 6.57 1.42 -0.62
N VAL A 21 5.77 0.59 0.06
CA VAL A 21 4.35 0.42 -0.25
C VAL A 21 3.55 1.70 0.02
N ILE A 22 3.78 2.35 1.16
CA ILE A 22 3.16 3.64 1.51
C ILE A 22 3.53 4.71 0.48
N ALA A 23 4.80 4.80 0.11
CA ALA A 23 5.27 5.75 -0.91
C ALA A 23 4.62 5.48 -2.28
N ALA A 24 4.47 4.21 -2.66
CA ALA A 24 3.78 3.83 -3.89
C ALA A 24 2.29 4.19 -3.86
N ASN A 25 1.62 4.05 -2.71
CA ASN A 25 0.22 4.47 -2.54
C ASN A 25 0.07 5.98 -2.73
N ILE A 26 0.91 6.78 -2.06
CA ILE A 26 0.89 8.25 -2.19
C ILE A 26 1.20 8.68 -3.63
N ALA A 27 2.20 8.07 -4.28
CA ALA A 27 2.57 8.42 -5.65
C ALA A 27 1.45 8.12 -6.66
N ASN A 28 0.68 7.05 -6.45
CA ASN A 28 -0.37 6.60 -7.36
C ASN A 28 -1.79 7.01 -6.94
N MET A 29 -1.96 7.80 -5.88
CA MET A 29 -3.28 8.20 -5.35
C MET A 29 -4.16 8.93 -6.37
N ASN A 30 -3.56 9.58 -7.37
CA ASN A 30 -4.27 10.29 -8.44
C ASN A 30 -4.25 9.53 -9.79
N SER A 31 -3.77 8.29 -9.80
CA SER A 31 -3.67 7.49 -11.03
C SER A 31 -5.00 6.82 -11.36
N LEU A 32 -5.58 7.21 -12.49
CA LEU A 32 -6.85 6.67 -13.02
C LEU A 32 -6.65 5.82 -14.28
N GLU A 33 -5.46 5.91 -14.89
CA GLU A 33 -5.12 5.23 -16.13
C GLU A 33 -3.98 4.24 -15.90
N ASN A 34 -4.06 3.08 -16.55
CA ASN A 34 -2.91 2.19 -16.65
C ASN A 34 -1.88 2.72 -17.66
N THR A 35 -0.72 2.05 -17.76
CA THR A 35 0.35 2.39 -18.73
C THR A 35 -0.11 2.35 -20.20
N LYS A 36 -1.30 1.80 -20.49
CA LYS A 36 -1.92 1.74 -21.82
C LYS A 36 -3.01 2.80 -22.03
N GLY A 37 -3.28 3.66 -21.04
CA GLY A 37 -4.31 4.70 -21.12
C GLY A 37 -5.75 4.20 -20.91
N GLU A 38 -5.92 2.96 -20.46
CA GLU A 38 -7.22 2.38 -20.11
C GLU A 38 -7.58 2.72 -18.67
N TYR A 39 -8.88 2.79 -18.38
CA TYR A 39 -9.39 3.08 -17.03
C TYR A 39 -9.10 1.91 -16.08
N ASP A 40 -8.11 2.11 -15.21
CA ASP A 40 -7.70 1.14 -14.18
C ASP A 40 -7.18 1.94 -12.98
N PRO A 41 -8.07 2.42 -12.10
CA PRO A 41 -7.68 3.22 -10.96
C PRO A 41 -6.84 2.41 -9.99
N TYR A 42 -5.75 3.02 -9.52
CA TYR A 42 -4.84 2.38 -8.59
C TYR A 42 -5.56 1.96 -7.30
N ARG A 43 -5.29 0.75 -6.83
CA ARG A 43 -5.84 0.23 -5.57
C ARG A 43 -4.78 0.25 -4.49
N ARG A 44 -5.19 0.66 -3.29
CA ARG A 44 -4.31 0.73 -2.13
C ARG A 44 -3.70 -0.63 -1.83
N ARG A 45 -2.40 -0.61 -1.50
CA ARG A 45 -1.64 -1.80 -1.14
C ARG A 45 -1.21 -1.74 0.32
N ALA A 46 -1.27 -2.87 1.01
CA ALA A 46 -0.83 -2.99 2.40
C ALA A 46 0.23 -4.09 2.53
N ALA A 47 1.39 -3.76 3.12
CA ALA A 47 2.41 -4.75 3.43
C ALA A 47 2.05 -5.50 4.72
N MET A 48 1.77 -6.80 4.61
CA MET A 48 1.53 -7.70 5.74
C MET A 48 2.85 -8.30 6.20
N LEU A 49 3.23 -8.00 7.45
CA LEU A 49 4.44 -8.55 8.06
C LEU A 49 4.11 -9.86 8.78
N GLN A 50 5.04 -10.82 8.71
CA GLN A 50 4.91 -12.13 9.32
C GLN A 50 6.22 -12.51 10.02
N PRO A 51 6.16 -13.30 11.10
CA PRO A 51 7.37 -13.81 11.76
C PRO A 51 8.16 -14.68 10.78
N ALA A 52 9.47 -14.45 10.70
CA ALA A 52 10.39 -15.29 9.96
C ALA A 52 10.84 -16.47 10.83
N GLY A 53 10.85 -17.69 10.28
CA GLY A 53 11.27 -18.90 10.99
C GLY A 53 10.11 -19.73 11.54
N ASN A 54 10.40 -20.57 12.54
CA ASN A 54 9.39 -21.44 13.15
C ASN A 54 8.47 -20.61 14.08
N PRO A 55 7.14 -20.80 14.09
CA PRO A 55 6.24 -20.04 14.98
C PRO A 55 6.61 -20.14 16.47
N ASP A 56 7.16 -21.29 16.87
CA ASP A 56 7.59 -21.55 18.25
C ASP A 56 8.95 -20.91 18.60
N GLN A 57 9.73 -20.49 17.60
CA GLN A 57 11.00 -19.77 17.75
C GLN A 57 11.17 -18.76 16.60
N PRO A 58 10.47 -17.61 16.65
CA PRO A 58 10.58 -16.60 15.61
C PRO A 58 12.00 -16.01 15.60
N GLN A 59 12.61 -15.98 14.42
CA GLN A 59 13.99 -15.52 14.18
C GLN A 59 14.04 -14.20 13.40
N GLY A 60 12.96 -13.43 13.41
CA GLY A 60 12.90 -12.14 12.74
C GLY A 60 11.52 -11.83 12.17
N VAL A 61 11.47 -10.85 11.27
CA VAL A 61 10.25 -10.43 10.57
C VAL A 61 10.50 -10.44 9.07
N MET A 62 9.54 -10.92 8.30
CA MET A 62 9.54 -10.88 6.85
C MET A 62 8.23 -10.29 6.32
N VAL A 63 8.23 -9.88 5.06
CA VAL A 63 7.00 -9.47 4.37
C VAL A 63 6.33 -10.74 3.85
N GLY A 64 5.18 -11.08 4.42
CA GLY A 64 4.41 -12.27 4.05
C GLY A 64 3.59 -12.07 2.78
N ALA A 65 2.98 -10.89 2.64
CA ALA A 65 2.20 -10.53 1.46
C ALA A 65 2.13 -9.02 1.28
N ILE A 66 1.89 -8.58 0.05
CA ILE A 66 1.38 -7.24 -0.23
C ILE A 66 -0.06 -7.42 -0.67
N ASP A 67 -0.99 -7.10 0.22
CA ASP A 67 -2.41 -7.25 -0.05
C ASP A 67 -2.94 -6.04 -0.83
N ILE A 68 -3.88 -6.29 -1.73
CA ILE A 68 -4.54 -5.24 -2.51
C ILE A 68 -5.93 -5.07 -1.93
N GLU A 69 -6.20 -3.90 -1.38
CA GLU A 69 -7.48 -3.59 -0.76
C GLU A 69 -8.55 -3.48 -1.85
N GLN A 70 -9.49 -4.44 -1.88
CA GLN A 70 -10.46 -4.58 -2.97
C GLN A 70 -11.51 -3.45 -2.98
N ASP A 71 -11.79 -2.87 -1.81
CA ASP A 71 -12.77 -1.79 -1.63
C ASP A 71 -12.13 -0.39 -1.62
N ALA A 72 -10.85 -0.26 -1.99
CA ALA A 72 -10.11 1.00 -1.95
C ALA A 72 -10.41 1.94 -3.15
N LEU A 73 -11.65 2.02 -3.60
CA LEU A 73 -12.09 2.98 -4.61
C LEU A 73 -13.24 3.83 -4.06
N ARG A 74 -13.10 5.14 -4.19
CA ARG A 74 -14.12 6.11 -3.78
C ARG A 74 -14.76 6.77 -5.01
N ARG A 75 -16.05 7.10 -4.91
CA ARG A 75 -16.75 7.88 -5.93
C ARG A 75 -16.45 9.36 -5.74
N GLU A 76 -15.90 9.99 -6.78
CA GLU A 76 -15.63 11.43 -6.79
C GLU A 76 -16.43 12.09 -7.92
N TYR A 77 -17.15 13.16 -7.58
CA TYR A 77 -17.96 13.89 -8.56
C TYR A 77 -17.06 14.77 -9.44
N ARG A 78 -16.92 14.40 -10.72
CA ARG A 78 -16.11 15.08 -11.72
C ARG A 78 -16.89 15.18 -13.05
N PRO A 79 -17.90 16.05 -13.12
CA PRO A 79 -18.72 16.20 -14.32
C PRO A 79 -17.85 16.62 -15.52
N GLY A 80 -17.96 15.89 -16.64
CA GLY A 80 -17.17 16.14 -17.85
C GLY A 80 -15.82 15.41 -17.92
N HIS A 81 -15.48 14.57 -16.94
CA HIS A 81 -14.29 13.73 -17.01
C HIS A 81 -14.47 12.57 -18.01
N LYS A 82 -13.40 12.19 -18.74
CA LYS A 82 -13.39 11.09 -19.74
C LYS A 82 -13.93 9.76 -19.20
N PHE A 83 -13.73 9.52 -17.90
CA PHE A 83 -14.14 8.30 -17.20
C PHE A 83 -15.31 8.50 -16.24
N ALA A 84 -16.04 9.61 -16.36
CA ALA A 84 -17.23 9.82 -15.55
C ALA A 84 -18.38 8.90 -16.03
N ASP A 85 -19.14 8.38 -15.07
CA ASP A 85 -20.40 7.70 -15.35
C ASP A 85 -21.49 8.69 -15.80
N ALA A 86 -22.68 8.17 -16.11
CA ALA A 86 -23.82 8.97 -16.57
C ALA A 86 -24.26 10.05 -15.57
N ASP A 87 -23.93 9.87 -14.29
CA ASP A 87 -24.26 10.78 -13.19
C ASP A 87 -23.10 11.76 -12.89
N GLY A 88 -21.98 11.68 -13.62
CA GLY A 88 -20.82 12.57 -13.47
C GLY A 88 -19.79 12.11 -12.43
N TYR A 89 -19.85 10.87 -11.95
CA TYR A 89 -18.92 10.33 -10.95
C TYR A 89 -17.81 9.50 -11.59
N VAL A 90 -16.61 9.59 -11.03
CA VAL A 90 -15.43 8.78 -11.39
C VAL A 90 -15.03 7.95 -10.17
N MET A 91 -14.75 6.66 -10.34
CA MET A 91 -14.08 5.89 -9.29
C MET A 91 -12.60 6.27 -9.28
N VAL A 92 -12.14 6.77 -8.14
CA VAL A 92 -10.75 7.15 -7.92
C VAL A 92 -10.16 6.32 -6.77
N PRO A 93 -8.83 6.16 -6.70
CA PRO A 93 -8.18 5.52 -5.57
C PRO A 93 -8.63 6.13 -4.24
N ASP A 94 -9.06 5.30 -3.29
CA ASP A 94 -9.35 5.71 -1.92
C ASP A 94 -8.07 5.70 -1.08
N ILE A 95 -7.20 6.66 -1.38
CA ILE A 95 -5.93 6.83 -0.69
C ILE A 95 -5.89 8.24 -0.11
N ASP A 96 -5.87 8.35 1.21
CA ASP A 96 -5.64 9.60 1.91
C ASP A 96 -4.14 9.72 2.24
N SER A 97 -3.51 10.76 1.73
CA SER A 97 -2.10 11.04 2.00
C SER A 97 -1.85 11.21 3.50
N THR A 98 -2.75 11.85 4.23
CA THR A 98 -2.66 12.04 5.69
C THR A 98 -2.61 10.70 6.41
N THR A 99 -3.51 9.78 6.04
CA THR A 99 -3.54 8.43 6.60
C THR A 99 -2.26 7.67 6.26
N GLU A 100 -1.77 7.77 5.03
CA GLU A 100 -0.52 7.12 4.61
C GLU A 100 0.72 7.70 5.33
N TRP A 101 0.77 9.02 5.56
CA TRP A 101 1.82 9.66 6.36
C TRP A 101 1.78 9.19 7.82
N VAL A 102 0.58 9.11 8.43
CA VAL A 102 0.41 8.56 9.78
C VAL A 102 0.83 7.09 9.85
N ASN A 103 0.44 6.29 8.85
CA ASN A 103 0.86 4.89 8.75
C ASN A 103 2.38 4.76 8.60
N GLY A 104 3.05 5.71 7.95
CA GLY A 104 4.49 5.79 7.83
C GLY A 104 5.17 6.17 9.14
N LEU A 105 4.58 7.07 9.93
CA LEU A 105 5.07 7.44 11.27
C LEU A 105 4.92 6.29 12.27
N GLN A 106 3.78 5.60 12.28
CA GLN A 106 3.56 4.39 13.10
C GLN A 106 4.47 3.22 12.72
N ALA A 107 5.07 3.32 11.55
CA ALA A 107 6.02 2.36 11.02
C ALA A 107 7.44 2.55 11.59
N SER A 108 7.67 3.51 12.51
CA SER A 108 8.98 3.75 13.13
C SER A 108 9.18 3.06 14.48
#